data_AF-A0A954TLX1-F1
#
_entry.id   AF-A0A954TLX1-F1
#
_cell.length_a   1.000
_cell.length_b   1.000
_cell.length_c   1.000
_cell.angle_alpha   90.00
_cell.angle_beta   90.00
_cell.angle_gamma   90.00
#
_symmetry.space_group_name_H-M   'P 1'
#
loop_
_entity.id
_entity.type
_entity.pdbx_description
1 polymer ?
#
loop_
_entity_poly.entity_id
_entity_poly.type
_entity_poly.pdbx_seq_one_letter_code
_entity_poly.pdbx_strand_id
1 'polypeptide(L)'
;MIEKTDRDSLLKDEYLHIQSVIESFDGRMLTIKAWSVSFSLAALGGAFAAHVAEVLLIASLSAFMFWLIEGFWKTFQYAHYNRSVKIEEYFAGTGEDLVPMQIGSSWLVQWKRGGRARLVRIMTWPHVYLPHGAVFALGILLYCLCVIGLITV
;
A
#
# COMPACT_ATOMS: atom_id res chain seq x y z
N MET A 1 -16.25 -29.94 19.42
CA MET A 1 -15.66 -30.53 18.20
C MET A 1 -16.49 -30.02 17.05
N ILE A 2 -15.94 -29.22 16.13
CA ILE A 2 -16.69 -28.70 14.98
C ILE A 2 -16.81 -29.84 13.97
N GLU A 3 -18.03 -30.18 13.55
CA GLU A 3 -18.27 -31.16 12.49
C GLU A 3 -17.64 -30.70 11.18
N LYS A 4 -17.14 -31.63 10.36
CA LYS A 4 -16.38 -31.31 9.14
C LYS A 4 -17.14 -30.35 8.21
N THR A 5 -18.44 -30.59 8.01
CA THR A 5 -19.30 -29.75 7.18
C THR A 5 -19.43 -28.31 7.71
N ASP A 6 -19.51 -28.14 9.03
CA ASP A 6 -19.60 -26.83 9.68
C ASP A 6 -18.26 -26.08 9.56
N ARG A 7 -17.14 -26.80 9.73
CA ARG A 7 -15.79 -26.24 9.52
C ARG A 7 -15.59 -25.76 8.09
N ASP A 8 -15.96 -26.59 7.11
CA ASP A 8 -15.82 -26.25 5.69
C ASP A 8 -16.66 -25.01 5.36
N SER A 9 -17.87 -24.89 5.94
CA SER A 9 -18.69 -23.68 5.80
C SER A 9 -17.98 -22.44 6.38
N LEU A 10 -17.47 -22.54 7.61
CA LEU A 10 -16.79 -21.43 8.28
C LEU A 10 -15.51 -20.99 7.55
N LEU A 11 -14.73 -21.94 7.00
CA LEU A 11 -13.53 -21.63 6.22
C LEU A 11 -13.86 -21.00 4.88
N LYS A 12 -14.94 -21.45 4.22
CA LYS A 12 -15.43 -20.82 2.99
C LYS A 12 -15.86 -19.38 3.25
N ASP A 13 -16.63 -19.14 4.31
CA ASP A 13 -17.06 -17.79 4.68
C ASP A 13 -15.87 -16.89 5.05
N GLU A 14 -14.89 -17.44 5.79
CA GLU A 14 -13.64 -16.76 6.10
C GLU A 14 -12.86 -16.39 4.82
N TYR A 15 -12.75 -17.30 3.86
CA TYR A 15 -12.08 -17.07 2.58
C TYR A 15 -12.75 -15.95 1.78
N LEU A 16 -14.07 -16.01 1.62
CA LEU A 16 -14.83 -14.98 0.90
C LEU A 16 -14.72 -13.62 1.58
N HIS A 17 -14.74 -13.59 2.92
CA HIS A 17 -14.52 -12.36 3.67
C HIS A 17 -13.10 -11.81 3.45
N ILE A 18 -12.06 -12.64 3.56
CA ILE A 18 -10.67 -12.23 3.29
C ILE A 18 -10.54 -11.67 1.88
N GLN A 19 -11.12 -12.32 0.88
CA GLN A 19 -11.09 -11.87 -0.51
C GLN A 19 -11.72 -10.48 -0.65
N SER A 20 -12.91 -10.26 -0.07
CA SER A 20 -13.55 -8.94 -0.08
C SER A 20 -12.73 -7.86 0.62
N VAL A 21 -12.03 -8.20 1.72
CA VAL A 21 -11.13 -7.28 2.42
C VAL A 21 -9.95 -6.92 1.53
N ILE A 22 -9.33 -7.90 0.86
CA ILE A 22 -8.21 -7.68 -0.09
C ILE A 22 -8.65 -6.77 -1.23
N GLU A 23 -9.81 -7.01 -1.84
CA GLU A 23 -10.37 -6.19 -2.92
C GLU A 23 -10.67 -4.75 -2.45
N SER A 24 -11.13 -4.59 -1.21
CA SER A 24 -11.40 -3.27 -0.63
C SER A 24 -10.14 -2.41 -0.50
N PHE A 25 -8.96 -3.03 -0.34
CA PHE A 25 -7.69 -2.31 -0.35
C PHE A 25 -7.42 -1.69 -1.72
N ASP A 26 -7.69 -2.41 -2.81
CA ASP A 26 -7.40 -1.91 -4.16
C ASP A 26 -8.32 -0.75 -4.55
N GLY A 27 -9.61 -0.82 -4.20
CA GLY A 27 -10.54 0.29 -4.43
C GLY A 27 -10.13 1.58 -3.72
N ARG A 28 -9.75 1.48 -2.44
CA ARG A 28 -9.31 2.65 -1.66
C ARG A 28 -7.90 3.12 -2.07
N MET A 29 -7.06 2.22 -2.60
CA MET A 29 -5.75 2.58 -3.15
C MET A 29 -5.85 3.51 -4.36
N LEU A 30 -6.82 3.26 -5.24
CA LEU A 30 -7.06 4.13 -6.39
C LEU A 30 -7.38 5.57 -5.95
N THR A 31 -8.17 5.73 -4.89
CA THR A 31 -8.48 7.05 -4.29
C THR A 31 -7.21 7.74 -3.77
N ILE A 32 -6.36 7.02 -3.04
CA ILE A 32 -5.09 7.57 -2.51
C ILE A 32 -4.18 8.03 -3.65
N LYS A 33 -4.04 7.24 -4.71
CA LYS A 33 -3.26 7.61 -5.90
C LYS A 33 -3.81 8.87 -6.57
N ALA A 34 -5.13 8.94 -6.76
CA ALA A 34 -5.77 10.09 -7.38
C ALA A 34 -5.53 11.38 -6.57
N TRP A 35 -5.70 11.33 -5.25
CA TRP A 35 -5.45 12.49 -4.38
C TRP A 35 -3.98 12.90 -4.37
N SER A 36 -3.07 11.93 -4.33
CA SER A 36 -1.64 12.24 -4.35
C SER A 36 -1.23 12.94 -5.64
N VAL A 37 -1.66 12.45 -6.80
CA VAL A 37 -1.29 13.05 -8.10
C VAL A 37 -1.89 14.46 -8.20
N SER A 38 -3.17 14.62 -7.89
CA SER A 38 -3.85 15.92 -7.93
C SER A 38 -3.21 16.94 -6.99
N PHE A 39 -2.99 16.57 -5.73
CA PHE A 39 -2.39 17.47 -4.74
C PHE A 39 -0.95 17.84 -5.12
N SER A 40 -0.13 16.86 -5.50
CA SER A 40 1.27 17.12 -5.80
C SER A 40 1.43 17.94 -7.07
N LEU A 41 0.61 17.71 -8.10
CA LEU A 41 0.62 18.52 -9.31
C LEU A 41 0.15 19.96 -9.05
N ALA A 42 -0.90 20.13 -8.24
CA ALA A 42 -1.36 21.46 -7.83
C ALA A 42 -0.29 22.21 -7.03
N ALA A 43 0.41 21.53 -6.11
CA ALA A 43 1.49 22.13 -5.33
C ALA A 43 2.69 22.50 -6.23
N LEU A 44 3.08 21.63 -7.16
CA LEU A 44 4.13 21.93 -8.13
C LEU A 44 3.77 23.14 -9.00
N GLY A 45 2.58 23.15 -9.61
CA GLY A 45 2.12 24.28 -10.41
C GLY A 45 1.97 25.57 -9.60
N GLY A 46 1.49 25.47 -8.36
CA GLY A 46 1.37 26.58 -7.43
C GLY A 46 2.72 27.19 -7.06
N ALA A 47 3.78 26.38 -6.96
CA ALA A 47 5.14 26.89 -6.71
C ALA A 47 5.58 27.86 -7.81
N PHE A 48 5.42 27.47 -9.08
CA PHE A 48 5.75 28.31 -10.24
C PHE A 48 4.83 29.53 -10.39
N ALA A 49 3.56 29.38 -10.04
CA ALA A 49 2.61 30.49 -10.11
C ALA A 49 2.88 31.56 -9.02
N ALA A 50 3.35 31.13 -7.84
CA ALA A 50 3.61 32.00 -6.70
C ALA A 50 5.05 32.52 -6.64
N HIS A 51 5.96 31.98 -7.46
CA HIS A 51 7.40 32.23 -7.39
C HIS A 51 8.02 31.89 -6.02
N VAL A 52 7.60 30.76 -5.44
CA VAL A 52 8.06 30.31 -4.10
C VAL A 52 8.60 28.89 -4.20
N ALA A 53 9.92 28.76 -4.24
CA ALA A 53 10.61 27.48 -4.38
C ALA A 53 10.34 26.52 -3.22
N GLU A 54 10.11 27.02 -2.00
CA GLU A 54 9.83 26.25 -0.80
C GLU A 54 8.56 25.39 -0.94
N VAL A 55 7.62 25.80 -1.78
CA VAL A 55 6.41 25.01 -2.09
C VAL A 55 6.76 23.69 -2.80
N LEU A 56 7.87 23.63 -3.54
CA LEU A 56 8.36 22.38 -4.14
C LEU A 56 8.78 21.35 -3.07
N LEU A 57 9.33 21.80 -1.93
CA LEU A 57 9.64 20.91 -0.81
C LEU A 57 8.37 20.40 -0.14
N ILE A 58 7.35 21.25 0.00
CA ILE A 58 6.03 20.84 0.53
C ILE A 58 5.40 19.80 -0.40
N ALA A 59 5.44 20.03 -1.72
CA ALA A 59 4.95 19.08 -2.72
C ALA A 59 5.69 17.72 -2.62
N SER A 60 7.03 17.78 -2.49
CA SER A 60 7.88 16.59 -2.35
C SER A 60 7.55 15.81 -1.07
N LEU A 61 7.50 16.50 0.07
CA LEU A 61 7.20 15.87 1.36
C LEU A 61 5.80 15.23 1.34
N SER A 62 4.82 15.89 0.76
CA SER A 62 3.49 15.32 0.59
C SER A 62 3.51 14.06 -0.26
N ALA A 63 4.17 14.09 -1.42
CA ALA A 63 4.32 12.91 -2.28
C ALA A 63 4.99 11.75 -1.54
N PHE A 64 6.02 12.04 -0.73
CA PHE A 64 6.68 11.02 0.11
C PHE A 64 5.74 10.45 1.18
N MET A 65 4.91 11.28 1.82
CA MET A 65 3.90 10.80 2.78
C MET A 65 2.87 9.88 2.12
N PHE A 66 2.37 10.23 0.94
CA PHE A 66 1.48 9.37 0.16
C PHE A 66 2.16 8.04 -0.23
N TRP A 67 3.44 8.09 -0.61
CA TRP A 67 4.22 6.89 -0.92
C TRP A 67 4.33 5.95 0.29
N LEU A 68 4.61 6.50 1.48
CA LEU A 68 4.66 5.73 2.72
C LEU A 68 3.31 5.12 3.07
N ILE A 69 2.23 5.89 2.97
CA ILE A 69 0.86 5.41 3.26
C ILE A 69 0.51 4.24 2.35
N GLU A 70 0.75 4.36 1.03
CA GLU A 70 0.54 3.26 0.09
C GLU A 70 1.39 2.04 0.46
N GLY A 71 2.67 2.24 0.78
CA GLY A 71 3.57 1.18 1.21
C GLY A 71 3.02 0.41 2.41
N PHE A 72 2.61 1.10 3.47
CA PHE A 72 2.00 0.47 4.65
C PHE A 72 0.72 -0.28 4.29
N TRP A 73 -0.14 0.33 3.48
CA TRP A 73 -1.37 -0.30 3.00
C TRP A 73 -1.13 -1.62 2.28
N LYS A 74 -0.17 -1.65 1.36
CA LYS A 74 0.22 -2.88 0.68
C LYS A 74 0.82 -3.91 1.64
N THR A 75 1.50 -3.51 2.72
CA THR A 75 1.93 -4.47 3.76
C THR A 75 0.74 -5.10 4.50
N PHE A 76 -0.33 -4.33 4.74
CA PHE A 76 -1.55 -4.81 5.39
C PHE A 76 -2.33 -5.76 4.47
N GLN A 77 -2.48 -5.41 3.20
CA GLN A 77 -3.07 -6.30 2.18
C GLN A 77 -2.27 -7.61 2.07
N TYR A 78 -0.94 -7.52 2.03
CA TYR A 78 -0.08 -8.70 1.91
C TYR A 78 -0.24 -9.69 3.07
N ALA A 79 -0.46 -9.20 4.29
CA ALA A 79 -0.60 -10.06 5.46
C ALA A 79 -1.87 -10.94 5.42
N HIS A 80 -2.88 -10.60 4.62
CA HIS A 80 -4.06 -11.43 4.41
C HIS A 80 -3.83 -12.60 3.45
N TYR A 81 -2.91 -12.47 2.47
CA TYR A 81 -2.71 -13.52 1.45
C TYR A 81 -2.31 -14.87 2.05
N ASN A 82 -1.51 -14.90 3.11
CA ASN A 82 -1.11 -16.17 3.70
C ASN A 82 -2.30 -17.00 4.21
N ARG A 83 -3.31 -16.35 4.81
CA ARG A 83 -4.47 -17.06 5.33
C ARG A 83 -5.37 -17.55 4.19
N SER A 84 -5.55 -16.72 3.17
CA SER A 84 -6.28 -17.10 1.94
C SER A 84 -5.65 -18.34 1.29
N VAL A 85 -4.32 -18.33 1.06
CA VAL A 85 -3.60 -19.48 0.48
C VAL A 85 -3.73 -20.74 1.34
N LYS A 86 -3.62 -20.64 2.66
CA LYS A 86 -3.82 -21.81 3.54
C LYS A 86 -5.21 -22.41 3.40
N ILE A 87 -6.24 -21.57 3.27
CA ILE A 87 -7.61 -22.06 3.08
C ILE A 87 -7.76 -22.74 1.70
N GLU A 88 -7.13 -22.20 0.65
CA GLU A 88 -7.07 -22.85 -0.67
C GLU A 88 -6.38 -24.22 -0.60
N GLU A 89 -5.23 -24.31 0.09
CA GLU A 89 -4.49 -25.57 0.29
C GLU A 89 -5.34 -26.61 1.06
N TYR A 90 -6.08 -26.17 2.09
CA TYR A 90 -7.02 -27.02 2.83
C TYR A 90 -8.11 -27.60 1.92
N PHE A 91 -8.78 -26.77 1.12
CA PHE A 91 -9.82 -27.23 0.19
C PHE A 91 -9.27 -28.06 -0.97
N ALA A 92 -8.02 -27.82 -1.38
CA ALA A 92 -7.32 -28.63 -2.37
C ALA A 92 -6.85 -30.00 -1.82
N GLY A 93 -6.98 -30.25 -0.52
CA GLY A 93 -6.50 -31.48 0.13
C GLY A 93 -4.98 -31.59 0.21
N THR A 94 -4.26 -30.48 0.04
CA THR A 94 -2.78 -30.40 0.11
C THR A 94 -2.29 -29.76 1.41
N GLY A 95 -3.17 -29.05 2.11
CA GLY A 95 -2.88 -28.35 3.36
C GLY A 95 -3.19 -29.15 4.62
N GLU A 96 -2.75 -28.61 5.75
CA GLU A 96 -3.05 -29.12 7.08
C GLU A 96 -4.51 -28.83 7.50
N ASP A 97 -5.01 -29.54 8.51
CA ASP A 97 -6.31 -29.26 9.10
C ASP A 97 -6.32 -27.86 9.74
N LEU A 98 -7.27 -27.01 9.34
CA LEU A 98 -7.31 -25.61 9.75
C LEU A 98 -8.40 -25.35 10.79
N VAL A 99 -8.02 -24.60 11.83
CA VAL A 99 -8.98 -23.97 12.74
C VAL A 99 -9.57 -22.73 12.05
N PRO A 100 -10.90 -22.61 11.91
CA PRO A 100 -11.55 -21.43 11.32
C PRO A 100 -11.42 -20.16 12.16
N MET A 101 -11.78 -19.02 11.57
CA MET A 101 -11.91 -17.71 12.23
C MET A 101 -10.59 -17.19 12.83
N GLN A 102 -9.48 -17.37 12.11
CA GLN A 102 -8.13 -16.99 12.55
C GLN A 102 -7.56 -15.80 11.77
N ILE A 103 -8.40 -14.94 11.20
CA ILE A 103 -7.97 -13.81 10.37
C ILE A 103 -7.02 -12.88 11.15
N GLY A 104 -7.41 -12.39 12.33
CA GLY A 104 -6.63 -11.41 13.07
C GLY A 104 -5.29 -11.95 13.59
N SER A 105 -5.29 -13.17 14.12
CA SER A 105 -4.08 -13.83 14.63
C SER A 105 -3.09 -14.13 13.51
N SER A 106 -3.56 -14.70 12.39
CA SER A 106 -2.74 -14.98 11.21
C SER A 106 -2.18 -13.71 10.59
N TRP A 107 -3.01 -12.67 10.44
CA TRP A 107 -2.60 -11.38 9.92
C TRP A 107 -1.49 -10.75 10.75
N LEU A 108 -1.62 -10.71 12.08
CA LEU A 108 -0.64 -10.09 12.98
C LEU A 108 0.73 -10.77 12.89
N VAL A 109 0.73 -12.11 12.88
CA VAL A 109 1.96 -12.90 12.73
C VAL A 109 2.62 -12.61 11.39
N GLN A 110 1.84 -12.57 10.31
CA GLN A 110 2.36 -12.35 8.96
C GLN A 110 2.86 -10.93 8.72
N TRP A 111 2.17 -9.94 9.28
CA TRP A 111 2.60 -8.55 9.22
C TRP A 111 3.92 -8.34 9.99
N LYS A 112 4.02 -8.85 11.22
CA LYS A 112 5.26 -8.79 12.02
C LYS A 112 6.43 -9.50 11.34
N ARG A 113 6.20 -10.65 10.71
CA ARG A 113 7.24 -11.41 9.98
C ARG A 113 7.84 -10.61 8.81
N GLY A 114 7.06 -9.75 8.17
CA GLY A 114 7.55 -8.91 7.07
C GLY A 114 8.37 -7.71 7.56
N GLY A 115 7.90 -7.08 8.64
CA GLY A 115 8.56 -5.92 9.25
C GLY A 115 8.91 -4.80 8.26
N ARG A 116 9.98 -4.06 8.57
CA ARG A 116 10.47 -2.94 7.74
C ARG A 116 11.02 -3.39 6.39
N ALA A 117 11.61 -4.58 6.30
CA ALA A 117 12.17 -5.10 5.06
C ALA A 117 11.10 -5.28 3.99
N ARG A 118 9.92 -5.80 4.36
CA ARG A 118 8.78 -5.93 3.43
C ARG A 118 8.26 -4.56 2.99
N LEU A 119 8.16 -3.60 3.91
CA LEU A 119 7.73 -2.24 3.58
C LEU A 119 8.62 -1.62 2.51
N VAL A 120 9.95 -1.63 2.72
CA VAL A 120 10.91 -1.07 1.76
C VAL A 120 10.80 -1.77 0.41
N ARG A 121 10.73 -3.10 0.40
CA ARG A 121 10.56 -3.88 -0.86
C ARG A 121 9.28 -3.48 -1.59
N ILE A 122 8.16 -3.35 -0.88
CA ILE A 122 6.88 -2.95 -1.47
C ILE A 122 6.94 -1.52 -2.02
N MET A 123 7.56 -0.58 -1.30
CA MET A 123 7.70 0.79 -1.77
C MET A 123 8.46 0.89 -3.10
N THR A 124 9.37 -0.05 -3.38
CA THR A 124 10.11 -0.12 -4.65
C THR A 124 9.35 -0.80 -5.80
N TRP A 125 8.15 -1.32 -5.57
CA TRP A 125 7.35 -1.89 -6.66
C TRP A 125 6.97 -0.81 -7.68
N PRO A 126 7.09 -1.05 -9.00
CA PRO A 126 6.87 -0.02 -10.00
C PRO A 126 5.54 0.71 -9.86
N HIS A 127 4.44 -0.01 -9.62
CA HIS A 127 3.11 0.57 -9.49
C HIS A 127 2.90 1.36 -8.18
N VAL A 128 3.74 1.14 -7.15
CA VAL A 128 3.75 1.90 -5.88
C VAL A 128 4.68 3.11 -5.99
N TYR A 129 5.86 2.91 -6.58
CA TYR A 129 6.87 3.93 -6.75
C TYR A 129 6.47 5.01 -7.77
N LEU A 130 6.00 4.62 -8.95
CA LEU A 130 5.78 5.54 -10.07
C LEU A 130 4.87 6.74 -9.72
N PRO A 131 3.69 6.58 -9.09
CA PRO A 131 2.81 7.73 -8.86
C PRO A 131 3.32 8.69 -7.78
N HIS A 132 4.13 8.23 -6.82
CA HIS A 132 4.52 9.02 -5.65
C HIS A 132 6.03 9.31 -5.61
N GLY A 133 6.85 8.28 -5.73
CA GLY A 133 8.30 8.37 -5.74
C GLY A 133 8.84 9.21 -6.89
N ALA A 134 8.22 9.13 -8.08
CA ALA A 134 8.61 9.99 -9.21
C ALA A 134 8.34 11.48 -8.92
N VAL A 135 7.19 11.79 -8.32
CA VAL A 135 6.83 13.18 -7.99
C VAL A 135 7.68 13.72 -6.85
N PHE A 136 7.97 12.88 -5.85
CA PHE A 136 8.93 13.20 -4.79
C PHE A 136 10.32 13.53 -5.38
N ALA A 137 10.85 12.67 -6.23
CA ALA A 137 12.15 12.89 -6.87
C ALA A 137 12.17 14.15 -7.75
N LEU A 138 11.08 14.39 -8.50
CA LEU A 138 10.94 15.58 -9.34
C LEU A 138 10.90 16.87 -8.52
N GLY A 139 10.12 16.92 -7.45
CA GLY A 139 10.02 18.12 -6.61
C GLY A 139 11.36 18.47 -5.93
N ILE A 140 12.09 17.45 -5.45
CA ILE A 140 13.45 17.63 -4.90
C ILE A 140 14.41 18.14 -5.98
N LEU A 141 14.39 17.54 -7.17
CA LEU A 141 15.22 17.97 -8.29
C LEU A 141 14.95 19.43 -8.67
N LEU A 142 13.69 19.82 -8.83
CA LEU A 142 13.31 21.19 -9.18
C LEU A 142 13.74 22.19 -8.10
N TYR A 143 13.56 21.84 -6.82
CA TYR A 143 14.03 22.68 -5.72
C TYR A 143 15.55 22.89 -5.77
N CYS A 144 16.32 21.82 -5.94
CA CYS A 144 17.77 21.91 -6.05
C CYS A 144 18.22 22.77 -7.24
N LEU A 145 17.58 22.62 -8.41
CA LEU A 145 17.87 23.43 -9.59
C LEU A 145 17.56 24.91 -9.34
N CYS A 146 16.49 25.22 -8.59
CA CYS A 146 16.13 26.58 -8.22
C CYS A 146 17.17 27.20 -7.28
N VAL A 147 17.60 26.45 -6.26
CA VAL A 147 18.62 26.91 -5.29
C VAL A 147 19.97 27.17 -5.95
N ILE A 148 20.33 26.38 -6.98
CA ILE A 148 21.56 26.55 -7.76
C ILE A 148 21.43 27.69 -8.80
N GLY A 149 20.21 28.24 -9.01
CA GLY A 149 19.95 29.31 -9.96
C GLY A 149 19.88 28.86 -11.43
N LEU A 150 19.70 27.56 -11.68
CA LEU A 150 19.54 27.00 -13.02
C LEU A 150 18.13 27.21 -13.57
N ILE A 151 17.13 27.28 -12.68
CA ILE A 151 15.74 27.58 -13.02
C ILE A 151 15.20 28.64 -12.07
N THR A 152 14.21 29.39 -12.53
CA THR A 152 13.42 30.30 -11.71
C THR A 152 12.03 29.71 -11.54
N VAL A 153 11.65 29.54 -10.28
CA VAL A 153 10.29 29.17 -9.87
C VAL A 153 9.55 30.45 -9.59
#